data_AF-A0A066WJM8-F1
#
_entry.id   AF-A0A066WJM8-F1
#
_cell.length_a   1.000
_cell.length_b   1.000
_cell.length_c   1.000
_cell.angle_alpha   90.00
_cell.angle_beta   90.00
_cell.angle_gamma   90.00
#
_symmetry.space_group_name_H-M   'P 1'
#
loop_
_entity.id
_entity.type
_entity.pdbx_description
1 polymer ?
#
loop_
_entity_poly.entity_id
_entity_poly.type
_entity_poly.pdbx_seq_one_letter_code
_entity_poly.pdbx_strand_id
1 'polypeptide(L)'
;MQEFDQAWVLSRMRVEITELPKWKDTVTVKTWINSLENSRSVRALEMYIGEKKIIGCETFWAVFNTKKRRPELLTLAHDHFELFPEIKATQEGFSKIDINPEKEEVFSKTVILSDLDIVNHVNNVKYLEWCMDLVDENIILKQKVKSFEMNFMKELSLRDQVMIHENVSNETIVFSITKEDKNCFALQLNLE
;
A
#
# COMPACT_ATOMS: atom_id res chain seq x y z
N MET A 1 -18.18 -4.41 12.79
CA MET A 1 -17.93 -3.18 12.00
C MET A 1 -19.00 -2.99 10.93
N GLN A 2 -19.25 -3.99 10.07
CA GLN A 2 -20.31 -3.91 9.06
C GLN A 2 -21.71 -3.64 9.67
N GLU A 3 -22.01 -4.18 10.85
CA GLU A 3 -23.23 -3.88 11.62
C GLU A 3 -23.42 -2.38 11.93
N PHE A 4 -22.32 -1.62 11.95
CA PHE A 4 -22.30 -0.17 12.19
C PHE A 4 -22.04 0.63 10.90
N ASP A 5 -22.14 -0.02 9.73
CA ASP A 5 -21.77 0.58 8.43
C ASP A 5 -20.30 1.07 8.39
N GLN A 6 -19.40 0.41 9.12
CA GLN A 6 -17.99 0.76 9.18
C GLN A 6 -17.11 -0.28 8.48
N ALA A 7 -16.04 0.19 7.84
CA ALA A 7 -14.99 -0.64 7.27
C ALA A 7 -13.61 -0.02 7.55
N TRP A 8 -12.59 -0.87 7.59
CA TRP A 8 -11.20 -0.43 7.56
C TRP A 8 -10.77 -0.22 6.10
N VAL A 9 -10.22 0.94 5.81
CA VAL A 9 -9.60 1.26 4.52
C VAL A 9 -8.10 1.46 4.72
N LEU A 10 -7.30 0.76 3.92
CA LEU A 10 -5.85 0.96 3.87
C LEU A 10 -5.60 2.30 3.19
N SER A 11 -4.88 3.21 3.85
CA SER A 11 -4.60 4.54 3.31
C SER A 11 -3.13 4.71 2.94
N ARG A 12 -2.20 4.14 3.72
CA ARG A 12 -0.77 4.17 3.40
C ARG A 12 -0.08 2.89 3.79
N MET A 13 1.01 2.57 3.10
CA MET A 13 1.85 1.42 3.38
C MET A 13 3.29 1.77 3.04
N ARG A 14 4.23 1.39 3.91
CA ARG A 14 5.66 1.36 3.59
C ARG A 14 6.16 -0.06 3.75
N VAL A 15 7.02 -0.49 2.83
CA VAL A 15 7.69 -1.79 2.85
C VAL A 15 9.18 -1.57 2.66
N GLU A 16 10.00 -2.15 3.53
CA GLU A 16 11.45 -2.17 3.44
C GLU A 16 11.91 -3.60 3.20
N ILE A 17 12.73 -3.78 2.16
CA ILE A 17 13.16 -5.08 1.64
C ILE A 17 14.67 -5.18 1.88
N THR A 18 15.06 -6.11 2.75
CA THR A 18 16.47 -6.48 2.91
C THR A 18 16.83 -7.67 2.01
N GLU A 19 15.92 -8.63 1.86
CA GLU A 19 16.07 -9.79 0.99
C GLU A 19 14.68 -10.33 0.59
N LEU A 20 14.58 -11.00 -0.55
CA LEU A 20 13.36 -11.72 -0.95
C LEU A 20 13.54 -13.23 -0.73
N PRO A 21 12.47 -13.93 -0.28
CA PRO A 21 12.53 -15.37 -0.12
C PRO A 21 12.72 -16.08 -1.45
N LYS A 22 13.43 -17.21 -1.43
CA LYS A 22 13.63 -18.08 -2.58
C LYS A 22 12.60 -19.20 -2.59
N TRP A 23 12.49 -19.88 -3.73
CA TRP A 23 11.62 -21.03 -3.86
C TRP A 23 11.94 -22.08 -2.79
N LYS A 24 10.90 -22.56 -2.11
CA LYS A 24 10.92 -23.50 -0.97
C LYS A 24 11.43 -22.94 0.37
N ASP A 25 11.75 -21.67 0.46
CA ASP A 25 11.99 -21.07 1.78
C ASP A 25 10.69 -21.08 2.59
N THR A 26 10.82 -21.38 3.88
CA THR A 26 9.71 -21.23 4.84
C THR A 26 9.80 -19.84 5.45
N VAL A 27 8.77 -19.02 5.20
CA VAL A 27 8.67 -17.67 5.75
C VAL A 27 7.80 -17.66 7.00
N THR A 28 8.20 -16.86 7.99
CA THR A 28 7.37 -16.55 9.16
C THR A 28 6.96 -15.08 9.11
N VAL A 29 5.65 -14.81 9.16
CA VAL A 29 5.12 -13.44 9.23
C VAL A 29 4.66 -13.16 10.65
N LYS A 30 5.16 -12.08 11.23
CA LYS A 30 4.69 -11.54 12.51
C LYS A 30 3.93 -10.25 12.24
N THR A 31 2.85 -10.00 12.96
CA THR A 31 2.11 -8.73 12.87
C THR A 31 1.59 -8.33 14.24
N TRP A 32 1.54 -7.03 14.48
CA TRP A 32 1.02 -6.44 15.70
C TRP A 32 0.45 -5.05 15.42
N ILE A 33 -0.29 -4.52 16.38
CA ILE A 33 -0.85 -3.17 16.31
C ILE A 33 0.14 -2.23 17.01
N ASN A 34 0.67 -1.23 16.29
CA ASN A 34 1.50 -0.18 16.89
C ASN A 34 0.63 0.82 17.63
N SER A 35 -0.44 1.28 16.97
CA SER A 35 -1.37 2.24 17.53
C SER A 35 -2.79 1.99 17.05
N LEU A 36 -3.74 2.36 17.89
CA LEU A 36 -5.16 2.41 17.58
C LEU A 36 -5.73 3.63 18.28
N GLU A 37 -6.00 4.68 17.51
CA GLU A 37 -6.44 5.97 18.02
C GLU A 37 -7.67 6.43 17.24
N ASN A 38 -8.80 6.57 17.92
CA ASN A 38 -10.03 7.13 17.37
C ASN A 38 -10.58 6.36 16.16
N SER A 39 -10.16 6.78 14.96
CA SER A 39 -10.57 6.24 13.65
C SER A 39 -9.38 5.74 12.85
N ARG A 40 -8.20 5.58 13.48
CA ARG A 40 -6.94 5.32 12.81
C ARG A 40 -6.17 4.21 13.51
N SER A 41 -5.46 3.39 12.74
CA SER A 41 -4.57 2.38 13.29
C SER A 41 -3.31 2.25 12.46
N VAL A 42 -2.17 2.08 13.14
CA VAL A 42 -0.94 1.64 12.51
C VAL A 42 -0.73 0.17 12.85
N ARG A 43 -0.58 -0.66 11.82
CA ARG A 43 -0.25 -2.08 11.94
C ARG A 43 1.10 -2.35 11.32
N ALA A 44 1.95 -3.01 12.08
CA ALA A 44 3.26 -3.43 11.66
C ALA A 44 3.26 -4.91 11.26
N LEU A 45 4.12 -5.26 10.31
CA LEU A 45 4.37 -6.61 9.84
C LEU A 45 5.87 -6.80 9.63
N GLU A 46 6.36 -7.98 9.96
CA GLU A 46 7.71 -8.42 9.62
C GLU A 46 7.66 -9.80 9.00
N MET A 47 8.54 -10.02 8.02
CA MET A 47 8.76 -11.34 7.42
C MET A 47 10.16 -11.83 7.75
N TYR A 48 10.26 -13.10 8.10
CA TYR A 48 11.48 -13.77 8.52
C TYR A 48 11.74 -15.04 7.71
N ILE A 49 13.02 -15.35 7.50
CA ILE A 49 13.52 -16.68 7.13
C ILE A 49 14.39 -17.16 8.29
N GLY A 50 13.93 -18.21 8.99
CA GLY A 50 14.52 -18.59 10.28
C GLY A 50 14.43 -17.42 11.27
N GLU A 51 15.58 -16.97 11.80
CA GLU A 51 15.66 -15.83 12.73
C GLU A 51 15.98 -14.50 12.02
N LYS A 52 16.30 -14.53 10.72
CA LYS A 52 16.66 -13.33 9.95
C LYS A 52 15.41 -12.61 9.47
N LYS A 53 15.24 -11.35 9.87
CA LYS A 53 14.25 -10.43 9.30
C LYS A 53 14.66 -10.08 7.87
N ILE A 54 13.75 -10.27 6.92
CA ILE A 54 13.98 -10.01 5.50
C ILE A 54 13.10 -8.88 4.95
N ILE A 55 11.92 -8.65 5.52
CA ILE A 55 11.01 -7.57 5.14
C ILE A 55 10.43 -6.93 6.40
N GLY A 56 10.35 -5.61 6.39
CA GLY A 56 9.61 -4.81 7.36
C GLY A 56 8.49 -4.06 6.67
N CYS A 57 7.33 -3.92 7.30
CA CYS A 57 6.22 -3.18 6.75
C CYS A 57 5.39 -2.48 7.82
N GLU A 58 5.01 -1.23 7.57
CA GLU A 58 4.03 -0.51 8.36
C GLU A 58 2.88 -0.04 7.48
N THR A 59 1.66 -0.24 7.97
CA THR A 59 0.40 0.10 7.28
C THR A 59 -0.43 1.04 8.12
N PHE A 60 -1.02 2.04 7.47
CA PHE A 60 -1.91 3.00 8.07
C PHE A 60 -3.34 2.77 7.59
N TRP A 61 -4.23 2.53 8.55
CA TRP A 61 -5.63 2.22 8.33
C TRP A 61 -6.51 3.32 8.89
N ALA A 62 -7.62 3.59 8.20
CA ALA A 62 -8.66 4.49 8.68
C ALA A 62 -10.02 3.77 8.73
N VAL A 63 -10.84 4.09 9.73
CA VAL A 63 -12.23 3.66 9.79
C VAL A 63 -13.06 4.60 8.94
N PHE A 64 -13.81 4.01 8.00
CA PHE A 64 -14.67 4.72 7.08
C PHE A 64 -16.11 4.25 7.25
N ASN A 65 -17.05 5.20 7.30
CA ASN A 65 -18.47 4.87 7.22
C ASN A 65 -18.85 4.65 5.76
N THR A 66 -19.33 3.45 5.44
CA THR A 66 -19.61 3.01 4.06
C THR A 66 -20.87 3.65 3.47
N LYS A 67 -21.82 4.09 4.31
CA LYS A 67 -23.02 4.82 3.87
C LYS A 67 -22.78 6.33 3.74
N LYS A 68 -22.19 6.96 4.76
CA LYS A 68 -21.90 8.41 4.80
C LYS A 68 -20.69 8.79 3.93
N ARG A 69 -19.90 7.81 3.50
CA ARG A 69 -18.66 7.96 2.73
C ARG A 69 -17.68 8.97 3.34
N ARG A 70 -17.46 8.87 4.65
CA ARG A 70 -16.51 9.73 5.39
C ARG A 70 -15.86 8.98 6.57
N PRO A 71 -14.69 9.43 7.06
CA PRO A 71 -14.07 8.86 8.26
C PRO A 71 -14.99 8.99 9.48
N GLU A 72 -14.98 7.98 10.35
CA GLU A 72 -15.79 7.94 11.58
C GLU A 72 -15.02 7.22 12.70
N LEU A 73 -15.29 7.56 13.97
CA LEU A 73 -14.68 6.89 15.11
C LEU A 73 -15.06 5.40 15.13
N LEU A 74 -14.11 4.53 15.51
CA LEU A 74 -14.37 3.10 15.63
C LEU A 74 -15.45 2.86 16.70
N THR A 75 -16.58 2.28 16.31
CA THR A 75 -17.70 2.03 17.23
C THR A 75 -17.51 0.80 18.11
N LEU A 76 -16.74 -0.18 17.64
CA LEU A 76 -16.46 -1.39 18.43
C LEU A 76 -15.58 -1.06 19.64
N ALA A 77 -15.85 -1.72 20.76
CA ALA A 77 -14.96 -1.71 21.91
C ALA A 77 -13.58 -2.22 21.49
N HIS A 78 -12.54 -1.46 21.82
CA HIS A 78 -11.18 -1.70 21.32
C HIS A 78 -10.10 -1.62 22.41
N ASP A 79 -10.50 -1.37 23.66
CA ASP A 79 -9.58 -1.30 24.80
C ASP A 79 -8.92 -2.64 25.15
N HIS A 80 -9.42 -3.74 24.60
CA HIS A 80 -8.89 -5.08 24.80
C HIS A 80 -7.71 -5.42 23.87
N PHE A 81 -7.39 -4.56 22.90
CA PHE A 81 -6.25 -4.79 22.01
C PHE A 81 -4.93 -4.49 22.72
N GLU A 82 -4.01 -5.43 22.65
CA GLU A 82 -2.63 -5.21 23.04
C GLU A 82 -1.91 -4.38 21.97
N LEU A 83 -1.24 -3.31 22.39
CA LEU A 83 -0.55 -2.37 21.53
C LEU A 83 0.96 -2.42 21.80
N PHE A 84 1.75 -2.32 20.75
CA PHE A 84 3.21 -2.37 20.81
C PHE A 84 3.83 -1.13 20.13
N PRO A 85 3.63 0.08 20.69
CA PRO A 85 4.00 1.34 20.04
C PRO A 85 5.52 1.48 19.79
N GLU A 86 6.34 0.84 20.62
CA GLU A 86 7.80 0.89 20.58
C GLU A 86 8.42 -0.10 19.59
N ILE A 87 7.65 -1.10 19.11
CA ILE A 87 8.16 -2.13 18.20
C ILE A 87 7.87 -1.70 16.76
N LYS A 88 8.87 -1.12 16.08
CA LYS A 88 8.76 -0.69 14.68
C LYS A 88 9.20 -1.78 13.72
N ALA A 89 8.45 -1.93 12.63
CA ALA A 89 8.81 -2.87 11.58
C ALA A 89 9.70 -2.23 10.50
N THR A 90 9.73 -0.90 10.37
CA THR A 90 10.52 -0.17 9.37
C THR A 90 11.44 0.85 10.05
N GLN A 91 12.53 1.22 9.37
CA GLN A 91 13.44 2.27 9.84
C GLN A 91 12.81 3.67 9.68
N GLU A 92 12.11 3.88 8.56
CA GLU A 92 11.34 5.10 8.31
C GLU A 92 9.84 4.80 8.42
N GLY A 93 9.05 5.82 8.77
CA GLY A 93 7.59 5.72 8.73
C GLY A 93 7.06 5.91 7.30
N PHE A 94 5.80 5.53 7.07
CA PHE A 94 5.11 5.88 5.83
C PHE A 94 4.89 7.40 5.71
N SER A 95 4.95 7.91 4.49
CA SER A 95 4.83 9.34 4.20
C SER A 95 3.74 9.60 3.14
N LYS A 96 3.50 10.89 2.87
CA LYS A 96 2.73 11.27 1.69
C LYS A 96 3.73 11.34 0.52
N ILE A 97 3.45 10.62 -0.56
CA ILE A 97 4.27 10.65 -1.76
C ILE A 97 4.07 12.00 -2.47
N ASP A 98 5.18 12.62 -2.85
CA ASP A 98 5.15 13.83 -3.67
C ASP A 98 4.96 13.44 -5.14
N ILE A 99 3.86 13.89 -5.74
CA ILE A 99 3.51 13.58 -7.12
C ILE A 99 3.92 14.79 -7.95
N ASN A 100 5.05 14.68 -8.64
CA ASN A 100 5.54 15.73 -9.51
C ASN A 100 5.10 15.49 -10.97
N PRO A 101 4.23 16.36 -11.53
CA PRO A 101 3.72 16.20 -12.89
C PRO A 101 4.74 16.51 -14.00
N GLU A 102 5.97 16.93 -13.66
CA GLU A 102 6.98 17.27 -14.66
C GLU A 102 7.70 16.04 -15.23
N LYS A 103 7.57 15.83 -16.55
CA LYS A 103 8.19 14.76 -17.35
C LYS A 103 7.70 13.36 -17.01
N GLU A 104 6.43 13.11 -17.28
CA GLU A 104 5.83 11.80 -17.06
C GLU A 104 5.64 11.03 -18.37
N GLU A 105 5.99 9.75 -18.39
CA GLU A 105 5.42 8.81 -19.36
C GLU A 105 4.00 8.44 -18.91
N VAL A 106 3.08 8.35 -19.87
CA VAL A 106 1.66 8.22 -19.59
C VAL A 106 1.09 6.98 -20.26
N PHE A 107 0.53 6.09 -19.44
CA PHE A 107 -0.07 4.83 -19.85
C PHE A 107 -1.56 4.84 -19.55
N SER A 108 -2.37 4.15 -20.37
CA SER A 108 -3.80 4.01 -20.13
C SER A 108 -4.14 2.60 -19.67
N LYS A 109 -5.08 2.50 -18.73
CA LYS A 109 -5.62 1.21 -18.28
C LYS A 109 -7.13 1.27 -18.12
N THR A 110 -7.80 0.20 -18.50
CA THR A 110 -9.21 -0.04 -18.16
C THR A 110 -9.28 -1.11 -17.09
N VAL A 111 -10.02 -0.86 -16.02
CA VAL A 111 -10.24 -1.84 -14.94
C VAL A 111 -11.05 -3.02 -15.47
N ILE A 112 -10.52 -4.22 -15.32
CA ILE A 112 -11.15 -5.47 -15.75
C ILE A 112 -11.65 -6.30 -14.56
N LEU A 113 -12.43 -7.34 -14.83
CA LEU A 113 -13.07 -8.15 -13.80
C LEU A 113 -12.06 -8.79 -12.82
N SER A 114 -10.91 -9.25 -13.31
CA SER A 114 -9.87 -9.88 -12.49
C SER A 114 -9.10 -8.90 -11.59
N ASP A 115 -9.33 -7.60 -11.75
CA ASP A 115 -8.73 -6.59 -10.87
C ASP A 115 -9.54 -6.42 -9.57
N LEU A 116 -10.78 -6.91 -9.54
CA LEU A 116 -11.71 -6.67 -8.45
C LEU A 116 -11.53 -7.64 -7.28
N ASP A 117 -11.78 -7.15 -6.08
CA ASP A 117 -11.92 -7.95 -4.86
C ASP A 117 -13.39 -8.37 -4.61
N ILE A 118 -13.62 -9.00 -3.45
CA ILE A 118 -14.94 -9.48 -3.04
C ILE A 118 -15.97 -8.37 -2.77
N VAL A 119 -15.54 -7.11 -2.64
CA VAL A 119 -16.42 -5.95 -2.47
C VAL A 119 -16.60 -5.14 -3.76
N ASN A 120 -16.14 -5.68 -4.90
CA ASN A 120 -16.22 -5.10 -6.24
C ASN A 120 -15.42 -3.81 -6.44
N HIS A 121 -14.41 -3.56 -5.61
CA HIS A 121 -13.41 -2.52 -5.83
C HIS A 121 -12.13 -3.15 -6.36
N VAL A 122 -11.29 -2.35 -7.03
CA VAL A 122 -9.95 -2.81 -7.41
C VAL A 122 -9.16 -3.20 -6.16
N ASN A 123 -8.62 -4.42 -6.15
CA ASN A 123 -7.80 -4.93 -5.05
C ASN A 123 -6.53 -4.08 -4.90
N ASN A 124 -6.15 -3.74 -3.67
CA ASN A 124 -4.96 -2.93 -3.37
C ASN A 124 -3.67 -3.45 -4.02
N VAL A 125 -3.52 -4.78 -4.17
CA VAL A 125 -2.34 -5.39 -4.83
C VAL A 125 -2.29 -5.07 -6.32
N LYS A 126 -3.44 -4.88 -6.97
CA LYS A 126 -3.51 -4.62 -8.42
C LYS A 126 -2.92 -3.27 -8.80
N TYR A 127 -3.09 -2.25 -7.96
CA TYR A 127 -2.43 -0.96 -8.18
C TYR A 127 -0.90 -1.10 -8.23
N LEU A 128 -0.33 -1.89 -7.31
CA LEU A 128 1.10 -2.20 -7.33
C LEU A 128 1.48 -2.97 -8.59
N GLU A 129 0.78 -4.06 -8.92
CA GLU A 129 1.06 -4.85 -10.13
C GLU A 129 1.08 -3.99 -11.39
N TRP A 130 0.09 -3.11 -11.59
CA TRP A 130 0.03 -2.28 -12.80
C TRP A 130 1.20 -1.30 -12.91
N CYS A 131 1.71 -0.78 -11.80
CA CYS A 131 2.91 0.06 -11.82
C CYS A 131 4.17 -0.80 -12.06
N MET A 132 4.26 -1.96 -11.43
CA MET A 132 5.40 -2.88 -11.57
C MET A 132 5.54 -3.43 -12.99
N ASP A 133 4.44 -3.59 -13.73
CA ASP A 133 4.43 -3.99 -15.14
C ASP A 133 5.09 -2.95 -16.07
N LEU A 134 5.27 -1.71 -15.61
CA LEU A 134 5.89 -0.62 -16.37
C LEU A 134 7.37 -0.41 -16.03
N VAL A 135 7.82 -0.93 -14.89
CA VAL A 135 9.21 -0.77 -14.43
C VAL A 135 10.16 -1.60 -15.30
N ASP A 136 11.36 -1.07 -15.60
CA ASP A 136 12.43 -1.80 -16.28
C ASP A 136 12.71 -3.14 -15.57
N GLU A 137 12.59 -4.24 -16.32
CA GLU A 137 12.80 -5.59 -15.83
C GLU A 137 14.14 -5.79 -15.11
N ASN A 138 15.21 -5.07 -15.49
CA ASN A 138 16.51 -5.14 -14.83
C ASN A 138 16.46 -4.63 -13.39
N ILE A 139 15.60 -3.66 -13.07
CA ILE A 139 15.44 -3.15 -11.71
C ILE A 139 14.82 -4.25 -10.83
N ILE A 140 13.81 -4.95 -11.36
CA ILE A 140 13.09 -6.00 -10.65
C ILE A 140 13.92 -7.28 -10.54
N LEU A 141 14.44 -7.78 -11.66
CA LEU A 141 15.19 -9.04 -11.74
C LEU A 141 16.54 -8.98 -11.02
N LYS A 142 17.16 -7.81 -10.93
CA LYS A 142 18.38 -7.59 -10.12
C LYS A 142 18.08 -7.12 -8.70
N GLN A 143 16.81 -7.14 -8.28
CA GLN A 143 16.35 -6.81 -6.93
C GLN A 143 16.83 -5.45 -6.41
N LYS A 144 16.79 -4.42 -7.27
CA LYS A 144 17.29 -3.08 -6.93
C LYS A 144 16.33 -2.26 -6.07
N VAL A 145 15.13 -2.74 -5.77
CA VAL A 145 14.15 -2.02 -4.94
C VAL A 145 14.44 -2.29 -3.46
N LYS A 146 14.93 -1.28 -2.74
CA LYS A 146 15.23 -1.35 -1.30
C LYS A 146 14.00 -1.12 -0.44
N SER A 147 13.10 -0.25 -0.87
CA SER A 147 11.83 -0.01 -0.21
C SER A 147 10.81 0.55 -1.18
N PHE A 148 9.53 0.49 -0.80
CA PHE A 148 8.49 1.19 -1.52
C PHE A 148 7.39 1.70 -0.59
N GLU A 149 6.73 2.76 -1.03
CA GLU A 149 5.59 3.36 -0.37
C GLU A 149 4.38 3.37 -1.28
N MET A 150 3.20 3.11 -0.72
CA MET A 150 1.93 3.19 -1.41
C MET A 150 0.99 4.11 -0.67
N ASN A 151 0.30 4.98 -1.41
CA ASN A 151 -0.74 5.85 -0.90
C ASN A 151 -2.04 5.55 -1.65
N PHE A 152 -3.10 5.23 -0.91
CA PHE A 152 -4.43 4.93 -1.44
C PHE A 152 -5.35 6.11 -1.11
N MET A 153 -5.88 6.77 -2.14
CA MET A 153 -6.70 7.98 -2.02
C MET A 153 -8.15 7.74 -2.42
N LYS A 154 -8.39 6.94 -3.47
CA LYS A 154 -9.74 6.62 -3.97
C LYS A 154 -9.80 5.23 -4.56
N GLU A 155 -10.93 4.58 -4.31
CA GLU A 155 -11.29 3.29 -4.89
C GLU A 155 -11.64 3.45 -6.38
N LEU A 156 -11.30 2.42 -7.16
CA LEU A 156 -11.68 2.26 -8.56
C LEU A 156 -12.66 1.10 -8.71
N SER A 157 -13.51 1.18 -9.74
CA SER A 157 -14.56 0.21 -10.03
C SER A 157 -14.39 -0.40 -11.43
N LEU A 158 -15.12 -1.49 -11.70
CA LEU A 158 -15.14 -2.16 -12.99
C LEU A 158 -15.38 -1.17 -14.14
N ARG A 159 -14.58 -1.27 -15.21
CA ARG A 159 -14.61 -0.41 -16.42
C ARG A 159 -14.18 1.04 -16.21
N ASP A 160 -13.70 1.42 -15.03
CA ASP A 160 -13.04 2.71 -14.88
C ASP A 160 -11.85 2.79 -15.84
N GLN A 161 -11.74 3.94 -16.51
CA GLN A 161 -10.57 4.28 -17.33
C GLN A 161 -9.65 5.15 -16.49
N VAL A 162 -8.38 4.77 -16.41
CA VAL A 162 -7.37 5.45 -15.61
C VAL A 162 -6.11 5.70 -16.42
N MET A 163 -5.39 6.76 -16.02
CA MET A 163 -4.07 7.07 -16.53
C MET A 163 -3.04 6.77 -15.44
N ILE A 164 -1.99 6.05 -15.81
CA ILE A 164 -0.83 5.77 -14.98
C ILE A 164 0.29 6.69 -15.47
N HIS A 165 0.78 7.54 -14.59
CA HIS A 165 1.88 8.46 -14.87
C HIS A 165 3.12 7.94 -14.17
N GLU A 166 4.24 7.90 -14.87
CA GLU A 166 5.54 7.44 -14.37
C GLU A 166 6.57 8.57 -14.42
N ASN A 167 7.26 8.79 -13.29
CA ASN A 167 8.37 9.72 -13.16
C ASN A 167 9.60 8.99 -12.65
N VAL A 168 10.63 8.87 -13.49
CA VAL A 168 11.86 8.14 -13.19
C VAL A 168 13.00 9.12 -12.86
N SER A 169 13.66 8.87 -11.72
CA SER A 169 14.91 9.51 -11.33
C SER A 169 16.02 8.46 -11.09
N ASN A 170 17.22 8.90 -10.76
CA ASN A 170 18.33 7.99 -10.47
C ASN A 170 18.11 7.16 -9.19
N GLU A 171 17.39 7.69 -8.20
CA GLU A 171 17.24 7.09 -6.87
C GLU A 171 15.83 6.56 -6.62
N THR A 172 14.83 7.09 -7.33
CA THR A 172 13.43 6.77 -7.11
C THR A 172 12.64 6.66 -8.42
N ILE A 173 11.59 5.84 -8.39
CA ILE A 173 10.56 5.81 -9.43
C ILE A 173 9.23 6.12 -8.76
N VAL A 174 8.53 7.14 -9.23
CA VAL A 174 7.23 7.55 -8.69
C VAL A 174 6.16 7.29 -9.74
N PHE A 175 5.09 6.62 -9.32
CA PHE A 175 3.89 6.44 -10.12
C PHE A 175 2.71 7.17 -9.47
N SER A 176 1.83 7.73 -10.31
CA SER A 176 0.49 8.16 -9.89
C SER A 176 -0.58 7.58 -10.80
N ILE A 177 -1.70 7.17 -10.23
CA ILE A 177 -2.86 6.66 -10.98
C ILE A 177 -4.00 7.65 -10.80
N THR A 178 -4.52 8.14 -11.93
CA THR A 178 -5.57 9.15 -11.97
C THR A 178 -6.82 8.67 -12.69
N LYS A 179 -7.98 9.11 -12.20
CA LYS A 179 -9.29 8.98 -12.85
C LYS A 179 -9.91 10.36 -12.93
N GLU A 180 -10.27 10.84 -14.12
CA GLU A 180 -10.85 12.18 -14.33
C GLU A 180 -10.00 13.28 -13.63
N ASP A 181 -8.68 13.25 -13.85
CA ASP A 181 -7.70 14.18 -13.28
C ASP A 181 -7.58 14.17 -11.75
N LYS A 182 -8.15 13.16 -11.08
CA LYS A 182 -8.05 13.00 -9.62
C LYS A 182 -7.16 11.81 -9.29
N ASN A 183 -6.18 12.05 -8.42
CA ASN A 183 -5.31 11.01 -7.88
C ASN A 183 -6.11 9.97 -7.09
N CYS A 184 -5.97 8.70 -7.48
CA CYS A 184 -6.56 7.53 -6.85
C CYS A 184 -5.52 6.75 -6.05
N PHE A 185 -4.31 6.63 -6.58
CA PHE A 185 -3.20 5.90 -5.98
C PHE A 185 -1.86 6.54 -6.33
N ALA A 186 -0.87 6.37 -5.47
CA ALA A 186 0.53 6.68 -5.78
C ALA A 186 1.45 5.59 -5.21
N LEU A 187 2.52 5.31 -5.94
CA LEU A 187 3.59 4.39 -5.57
C LEU A 187 4.92 5.12 -5.68
N GLN A 188 5.80 4.95 -4.71
CA GLN A 188 7.20 5.37 -4.81
C GLN A 188 8.08 4.15 -4.56
N LEU A 189 8.92 3.80 -5.53
CA LEU A 189 9.98 2.82 -5.40
C LEU A 189 11.27 3.55 -5.06
N ASN A 190 11.97 3.12 -4.01
CA ASN A 190 13.29 3.61 -3.65
C ASN A 190 14.33 2.57 -4.07
N LEU A 191 15.27 2.98 -4.91
CA LEU A 191 16.25 2.12 -5.55
C LEU A 191 17.55 2.02 -4.74
N GLU A 192 18.37 1.01 -5.07
CA GLU A 192 19.68 0.80 -4.49
C GLU A 192 20.74 1.83 -4.87
#